data_AF-A0A7Y9IZI4-F1
#
_entry.id   AF-A0A7Y9IZI4-F1
#
_cell.length_a   1.000
_cell.length_b   1.000
_cell.length_c   1.000
_cell.angle_alpha   90.00
_cell.angle_beta   90.00
_cell.angle_gamma   90.00
#
_symmetry.space_group_name_H-M   'P 1'
#
loop_
_entity.id
_entity.type
_entity.pdbx_description
1 polymer ?
#
loop_
_entity_poly.entity_id
_entity_poly.type
_entity_poly.pdbx_seq_one_letter_code
_entity_poly.pdbx_strand_id
1 'polypeptide(L)' 'MSAFRPPGSVANHLTYSPYVVPTHIEGVKCVVVDPRLRDLEPLAWQFVIDFARDNDLTTVEACVDKPQVK' A
#
# COMPACT_ATOMS: atom_id res chain seq x y z
N MET A 1 8.37 1.06 -9.89
CA MET A 1 7.07 1.66 -9.58
C MET A 1 7.26 3.17 -9.51
N SER A 2 6.65 3.90 -10.44
CA SER A 2 6.83 5.35 -10.62
C SER A 2 5.83 6.11 -9.75
N ALA A 3 6.28 7.21 -9.14
CA ALA A 3 5.55 7.97 -8.14
C ALA A 3 4.52 8.93 -8.77
N PHE A 4 3.25 8.78 -8.39
CA PHE A 4 2.29 9.87 -8.41
C PHE A 4 2.75 10.97 -7.43
N ARG A 5 2.80 12.23 -7.89
CA ARG A 5 3.37 13.37 -7.15
C ARG A 5 2.32 14.47 -6.97
N PRO A 6 1.66 14.59 -5.80
CA PRO A 6 0.92 15.79 -5.47
C PRO A 6 1.86 16.99 -5.25
N PRO A 7 1.45 18.22 -5.59
CA PRO A 7 2.28 19.41 -5.46
C PRO A 7 2.64 19.68 -3.98
N GLY A 8 3.95 19.77 -3.68
CA GLY A 8 4.48 20.08 -2.33
C GLY A 8 5.32 18.98 -1.67
N SER A 9 5.45 17.79 -2.27
CA SER A 9 6.23 16.69 -1.69
C SER A 9 7.73 16.87 -1.88
N VAL A 10 8.49 17.02 -0.79
CA VAL A 10 9.96 16.99 -0.78
C VAL A 10 10.46 15.59 -1.17
N ALA A 11 11.36 15.54 -2.16
CA ALA A 11 11.85 14.29 -2.72
C ALA A 11 12.72 13.54 -1.70
N ASN A 12 12.22 12.44 -1.16
CA ASN A 12 13.04 11.45 -0.46
C ASN A 12 13.04 10.16 -1.29
N HIS A 13 14.20 9.50 -1.41
CA HIS A 13 14.45 8.38 -2.33
C HIS A 13 13.56 7.13 -2.06
N LEU A 14 12.81 7.13 -0.96
CA LEU A 14 11.85 6.11 -0.54
C LEU A 14 10.48 6.73 -0.25
N THR A 15 9.94 7.53 -1.17
CA THR A 15 8.58 8.07 -1.03
C THR A 15 7.59 6.97 -1.42
N TYR A 16 7.00 6.30 -0.43
CA TYR A 16 5.93 5.35 -0.66
C TYR A 16 4.64 6.07 -1.10
N SER A 17 3.83 5.39 -1.89
CA SER A 17 2.47 5.87 -2.19
C SER A 17 1.66 5.92 -0.89
N PRO A 18 0.89 6.98 -0.62
CA PRO A 18 0.08 7.07 0.60
C PRO A 18 -0.98 5.96 0.69
N TYR A 19 -1.28 5.28 -0.43
CA TYR A 19 -2.30 4.25 -0.52
C TYR A 19 -1.75 2.82 -0.36
N VAL A 20 -0.43 2.63 -0.36
CA VAL A 20 0.19 1.31 -0.20
C VAL A 20 1.29 1.44 0.83
N VAL A 21 1.05 0.90 2.03
CA VAL A 21 1.96 1.04 3.16
C VAL A 21 2.30 -0.35 3.70
N PRO A 22 3.60 -0.70 3.80
CA PRO A 22 4.01 -1.90 4.50
C PRO A 22 3.77 -1.72 6.00
N THR A 23 3.16 -2.73 6.64
CA THR A 23 2.88 -2.74 8.07
C THR A 23 3.29 -4.08 8.70
N HIS A 24 3.26 -4.15 10.02
CA HIS A 24 3.35 -5.41 10.76
C HIS A 24 2.07 -5.58 11.59
N ILE A 25 1.32 -6.64 11.30
CA ILE A 25 0.14 -7.03 12.08
C ILE A 25 0.53 -8.26 12.88
N GLU A 26 0.46 -8.19 14.21
CA GLU A 26 0.78 -9.30 15.10
C GLU A 26 2.16 -9.95 14.86
N GLY A 27 3.15 -9.15 14.45
CA GLY A 27 4.51 -9.62 14.16
C GLY A 27 4.68 -10.23 12.76
N VAL A 28 3.60 -10.33 11.97
CA VAL A 28 3.64 -10.77 10.58
C VAL A 28 3.74 -9.54 9.68
N LYS A 29 4.62 -9.62 8.66
CA LYS A 29 4.74 -8.58 7.63
C LYS A 29 3.52 -8.60 6.73
N CYS A 30 2.82 -7.47 6.66
CA CYS A 30 1.63 -7.31 5.84
C CYS A 30 1.75 -6.04 4.98
N VAL A 31 1.01 -6.00 3.89
CA VAL A 31 0.89 -4.79 3.05
C VAL A 31 -0.56 -4.33 3.12
N VAL A 32 -0.74 -3.07 3.48
CA VAL A 32 -2.07 -2.45 3.56
C VAL A 32 -2.26 -1.61 2.32
N VAL A 33 -3.40 -1.82 1.65
CA VAL A 33 -3.78 -1.10 0.44
C VAL A 33 -5.11 -0.40 0.67
N ASP A 34 -5.14 0.90 0.41
CA ASP A 34 -6.39 1.67 0.41
C ASP A 34 -7.21 1.32 -0.85
N PRO A 35 -8.50 0.97 -0.73
CA PRO A 35 -9.36 0.67 -1.88
C PRO A 35 -9.46 1.81 -2.89
N ARG A 36 -9.24 3.07 -2.48
CA ARG A 36 -9.20 4.24 -3.38
C ARG A 36 -8.11 4.15 -4.45
N LEU A 37 -7.09 3.31 -4.24
CA LEU A 37 -6.06 3.05 -5.24
C LEU A 37 -6.65 2.48 -6.54
N ARG A 38 -7.75 1.72 -6.45
CA ARG A 38 -8.43 1.14 -7.62
C ARG A 38 -8.95 2.21 -8.58
N ASP A 39 -9.48 3.30 -8.04
CA ASP A 39 -10.06 4.39 -8.83
C ASP A 39 -8.97 5.35 -9.35
N LEU A 40 -7.90 5.54 -8.58
CA LEU A 40 -6.79 6.42 -8.94
C LEU A 40 -5.84 5.79 -9.96
N GLU A 41 -5.38 4.58 -9.68
CA GLU A 41 -4.39 3.86 -10.49
C GLU A 41 -4.75 2.36 -10.57
N PRO A 42 -5.67 1.97 -11.46
CA PRO A 42 -6.14 0.59 -11.57
C PRO A 42 -5.03 -0.41 -11.91
N LEU A 43 -3.96 0.03 -12.59
CA LEU A 43 -2.78 -0.79 -12.86
C LEU A 43 -2.00 -1.14 -11.58
N ALA A 44 -1.85 -0.18 -10.66
CA ALA A 44 -1.19 -0.41 -9.39
C ALA A 44 -2.01 -1.32 -8.49
N TRP A 45 -3.34 -1.15 -8.49
CA TRP A 45 -4.25 -2.07 -7.81
C TRP A 45 -4.11 -3.50 -8.35
N GLN A 46 -4.15 -3.68 -9.67
CA GLN A 46 -4.02 -4.99 -10.30
C GLN A 46 -2.69 -5.65 -9.94
N PHE A 47 -1.59 -4.89 -9.94
CA PHE A 47 -0.29 -5.41 -9.50
C PHE A 47 -0.33 -5.95 -8.07
N VAL A 48 -0.98 -5.27 -7.12
CA VAL A 48 -1.03 -5.76 -5.74
C VAL A 48 -1.89 -7.03 -5.63
N ILE A 49 -2.99 -7.11 -6.38
CA ILE A 49 -3.83 -8.31 -6.44
C ILE A 49 -3.04 -9.48 -7.05
N ASP A 50 -2.33 -9.25 -8.15
CA ASP A 50 -1.51 -10.28 -8.80
C ASP A 50 -0.35 -10.70 -7.89
N PHE A 51 0.31 -9.75 -7.20
CA PHE A 51 1.34 -10.05 -6.20
C PHE A 51 0.81 -10.94 -5.07
N ALA A 52 -0.40 -10.67 -4.58
CA ALA A 52 -1.03 -11.50 -3.56
C ALA A 52 -1.34 -12.92 -4.08
N ARG A 53 -1.80 -13.03 -5.33
CA ARG A 53 -2.07 -14.32 -5.98
C ARG A 53 -0.81 -15.13 -6.23
N ASP A 54 0.22 -14.50 -6.80
CA ASP A 54 1.48 -15.15 -7.17
C ASP A 54 2.26 -15.67 -5.96
N ASN A 55 2.00 -15.11 -4.78
CA ASN A 55 2.65 -15.51 -3.52
C ASN A 55 1.69 -16.24 -2.57
N ASP A 56 0.51 -16.68 -3.04
CA ASP A 56 -0.52 -17.37 -2.25
C ASP A 56 -0.84 -16.65 -0.91
N LEU A 57 -0.83 -15.30 -0.93
CA LEU A 57 -1.07 -14.49 0.25
C LEU A 57 -2.57 -14.43 0.58
N THR A 58 -2.89 -14.50 1.87
CA THR A 58 -4.25 -14.28 2.35
C THR A 58 -4.58 -12.79 2.34
N THR A 59 -5.65 -12.42 1.66
CA THR A 59 -6.19 -11.06 1.67
C THR A 59 -7.32 -10.95 2.68
N VAL A 60 -7.29 -9.92 3.52
CA VAL A 60 -8.31 -9.63 4.52
C VAL A 60 -8.68 -8.16 4.47
N GLU A 61 -9.96 -7.85 4.67
CA GLU A 61 -10.39 -6.48 4.89
C GLU A 61 -10.08 -6.12 6.35
N ALA A 62 -9.15 -5.20 6.55
CA ALA A 62 -8.75 -4.74 7.87
C ALA A 62 -8.89 -3.22 7.96
N CYS A 63 -9.59 -2.75 9.00
CA CYS A 63 -9.53 -1.36 9.39
C CYS A 63 -8.21 -1.14 10.13
N VAL A 64 -7.23 -0.52 9.47
CA VAL A 64 -6.00 -0.12 10.13
C VAL A 64 -6.25 1.24 10.75
N ASP A 65 -6.49 1.28 12.06
CA ASP A 65 -6.35 2.51 12.83
C ASP A 65 -4.93 3.04 12.57
N LYS A 66 -4.84 4.30 12.12
CA LYS A 66 -3.61 4.95 11.66
C LYS A 66 -2.39 4.47 12.45
N PRO A 67 -1.25 4.19 11.78
CA PRO A 67 -0.07 3.69 12.46
C PRO A 67 0.27 4.64 13.62
N GLN A 68 0.27 4.09 14.84
CA GLN A 68 0.81 4.78 15.99
C GLN A 68 2.29 4.99 15.73
N VAL A 69 2.61 6.19 15.25
CA VAL A 69 3.95 6.76 15.32
C VAL A 69 4.30 6.78 16.81
N LYS A 70 5.17 5.86 17.23
CA LYS A 70 5.87 5.98 18.51
C LYS A 70 6.95 7.04 18.39
#